data_AF-A0A5C6AEI4-F1
#
_entry.id   AF-A0A5C6AEI4-F1
#
_cell.length_a   1.000
_cell.length_b   1.000
_cell.length_c   1.000
_cell.angle_alpha   90.00
_cell.angle_beta   90.00
_cell.angle_gamma   90.00
#
_symmetry.space_group_name_H-M   'P 1'
#
loop_
_entity.id
_entity.type
_entity.pdbx_description
1 polymer ?
#
loop_
_entity_poly.entity_id
_entity_poly.type
_entity_poly.pdbx_seq_one_letter_code
_entity_poly.pdbx_strand_id
1 'polypeptide(L)'
;MPKPLSTLFAIALVLSIITPARCDPPTESIFSGLPPGVFVSRSLAIPTDQAKMIGEKFGGNVNRLSNTVLRVHGRTIQVNAFTAVTAADADAIHSALLKLKPYPYCVKKGTTVVEYVGQDADEALALKTSYELGLLPKPNQVRYRVTAQLALIEKADYMACNPLFQEFASVATEDDENAAAEIGELAQQFTFGNSLKLRKPASNPVASDYLFEPESSGATAGGSSVHYTFPEPPQRYGVPYVTTAMDVTVGMTGLTQQREPPGREMTAATTFWPADEPQIVELAKQITAGRDSNGAKAMAILQWLAPGRNLKYSGQTGSRWGTLQVLNQRFGHCWDFSDCFVTLARAAGVPSRQIGGWFYGSAGHIWAEFYREETGWQQVDPTGGGQLRCGIYHIPYFTTDTGDMPIVYLAEPRIEVIDAR
;
A
#
# COMPACT_ATOMS: atom_id res chain seq x y z
N MET A 1 0.52 32.60 -39.87
CA MET A 1 -0.56 32.61 -38.87
C MET A 1 -0.36 31.42 -37.95
N PRO A 2 -0.04 31.62 -36.66
CA PRO A 2 0.09 30.50 -35.73
C PRO A 2 -1.29 29.86 -35.52
N LYS A 3 -1.35 28.53 -35.66
CA LYS A 3 -2.54 27.71 -35.36
C LYS A 3 -2.97 27.97 -33.92
N PRO A 4 -4.28 28.04 -33.62
CA PRO A 4 -4.72 28.26 -32.25
C PRO A 4 -4.25 27.06 -31.41
N LEU A 5 -3.51 27.34 -30.34
CA LEU A 5 -3.32 26.36 -29.26
C LEU A 5 -4.70 25.86 -28.86
N SER A 6 -4.86 24.54 -28.87
CA SER A 6 -6.14 23.86 -28.70
C SER A 6 -6.84 24.29 -27.41
N THR A 7 -8.12 24.59 -27.52
CA THR A 7 -9.06 24.89 -26.42
C THR A 7 -9.04 23.84 -25.29
N LEU A 8 -8.53 22.63 -25.57
CA LEU A 8 -8.27 21.56 -24.60
C LEU A 8 -7.21 21.92 -23.55
N PHE A 9 -6.13 22.61 -23.93
CA PHE A 9 -5.09 23.00 -22.98
C PHE A 9 -5.60 24.09 -22.02
N ALA A 10 -6.52 24.95 -22.50
CA ALA A 10 -7.09 26.03 -21.70
C ALA A 10 -8.05 25.54 -20.60
N ILE A 11 -8.78 24.42 -20.78
CA ILE A 11 -9.71 23.90 -19.76
C ILE A 11 -8.97 23.20 -18.62
N ALA A 12 -7.93 22.41 -18.95
CA ALA A 12 -7.02 21.86 -17.94
C ALA A 12 -6.35 22.97 -17.12
N LEU A 13 -6.01 24.11 -17.76
CA LEU A 13 -5.48 25.31 -17.13
C LEU A 13 -6.51 26.02 -16.23
N VAL A 14 -7.78 26.15 -16.66
CA VAL A 14 -8.83 26.83 -15.85
C VAL A 14 -9.16 26.07 -14.56
N LEU A 15 -9.01 24.74 -14.54
CA LEU A 15 -9.13 23.93 -13.31
C LEU A 15 -7.86 23.95 -12.43
N SER A 16 -6.74 24.51 -12.90
CA SER A 16 -5.45 24.57 -12.19
C SER A 16 -4.92 25.99 -11.90
N ILE A 17 -5.53 27.05 -12.44
CA ILE A 17 -5.07 28.46 -12.26
C ILE A 17 -5.65 29.16 -11.02
N ILE A 18 -6.66 28.61 -10.33
CA ILE A 18 -7.18 29.30 -9.15
C ILE A 18 -6.23 29.03 -7.98
N THR A 19 -5.38 30.00 -7.65
CA THR A 19 -4.71 30.09 -6.36
C THR A 19 -5.70 30.72 -5.38
N PRO A 20 -6.24 29.99 -4.38
CA PRO A 20 -7.08 30.62 -3.39
C PRO A 20 -6.22 31.03 -2.18
N ALA A 21 -6.46 32.26 -1.70
CA ALA A 21 -5.94 32.76 -0.43
C ALA A 21 -6.64 32.13 0.79
N ARG A 22 -7.50 31.11 0.59
CA ARG A 22 -8.26 30.42 1.66
C ARG A 22 -8.65 29.00 1.24
N CYS A 23 -8.44 28.03 2.13
CA CYS A 23 -9.05 26.70 2.04
C CYS A 23 -10.51 26.81 2.50
N ASP A 24 -11.46 26.58 1.60
CA ASP A 24 -12.87 26.44 1.97
C ASP A 24 -13.12 25.00 2.47
N PRO A 25 -14.09 24.79 3.39
CA PRO A 25 -14.54 23.44 3.72
C PRO A 25 -15.13 22.78 2.45
N PRO A 26 -14.94 21.47 2.26
CA PRO A 26 -15.46 20.78 1.08
C PRO A 26 -16.99 20.85 1.04
N THR A 27 -17.54 21.25 -0.11
CA THR A 27 -18.97 21.51 -0.28
C THR A 27 -19.76 20.29 -0.75
N GLU A 28 -19.10 19.28 -1.30
CA GLU A 28 -19.73 18.06 -1.81
C GLU A 28 -19.87 17.01 -0.72
N SER A 29 -21.05 16.38 -0.67
CA SER A 29 -21.38 15.35 0.33
C SER A 29 -20.46 14.13 0.26
N ILE A 30 -19.84 13.85 -0.89
CA ILE A 30 -18.90 12.73 -1.06
C ILE A 30 -17.63 12.89 -0.20
N PHE A 31 -17.35 14.10 0.29
CA PHE A 31 -16.22 14.37 1.18
C PHE A 31 -16.60 14.40 2.68
N SER A 32 -17.85 14.05 3.00
CA SER A 32 -18.32 13.95 4.39
C SER A 32 -18.07 12.55 4.96
N GLY A 33 -17.63 12.47 6.21
CA GLY A 33 -17.43 11.18 6.89
C GLY A 33 -16.34 10.29 6.28
N LEU A 34 -15.22 10.90 5.86
CA LEU A 34 -14.13 10.18 5.20
C LEU A 34 -13.59 9.03 6.05
N PRO A 35 -13.29 7.87 5.42
CA PRO A 35 -12.78 6.71 6.12
C PRO A 35 -11.34 6.94 6.64
N PRO A 36 -10.87 6.13 7.61
CA PRO A 36 -9.50 6.22 8.11
C PRO A 36 -8.46 6.21 6.99
N GLY A 37 -7.53 7.17 7.03
CA GLY A 37 -6.47 7.28 6.04
C GLY A 37 -6.83 8.09 4.78
N VAL A 38 -8.04 8.64 4.70
CA VAL A 38 -8.46 9.57 3.65
C VAL A 38 -8.72 10.95 4.26
N PHE A 39 -8.05 11.97 3.72
CA PHE A 39 -8.10 13.33 4.26
C PHE A 39 -8.24 14.35 3.14
N VAL A 40 -8.98 15.43 3.39
CA VAL A 40 -8.99 16.61 2.49
C VAL A 40 -7.78 17.47 2.83
N SER A 41 -6.90 17.65 1.85
CA SER A 41 -5.73 18.53 1.99
C SER A 41 -6.08 19.98 1.65
N ARG A 42 -6.86 20.18 0.58
CA ARG A 42 -7.42 21.48 0.19
C ARG A 42 -8.72 21.26 -0.59
N SER A 43 -9.64 22.20 -0.49
CA SER A 43 -10.85 22.22 -1.31
C SER A 43 -11.12 23.64 -1.80
N LEU A 44 -11.61 23.73 -3.03
CA LEU A 44 -12.00 24.96 -3.69
C LEU A 44 -13.37 24.77 -4.34
N ALA A 45 -14.37 25.48 -3.85
CA ALA A 45 -15.67 25.56 -4.51
C ALA A 45 -15.58 26.54 -5.69
N ILE A 46 -16.07 26.12 -6.86
CA ILE A 46 -16.10 26.96 -8.05
C ILE A 46 -17.34 27.87 -7.99
N PRO A 47 -17.20 29.19 -8.24
CA PRO A 47 -18.33 30.13 -8.25
C PRO A 47 -19.46 29.64 -9.16
N THR A 48 -20.72 29.82 -8.73
CA THR A 48 -21.89 29.22 -9.38
C THR A 48 -22.00 29.51 -10.88
N ASP A 49 -21.74 30.76 -11.31
CA ASP A 49 -21.82 31.12 -12.74
C ASP A 49 -20.73 30.43 -13.55
N GLN A 50 -19.53 30.30 -12.98
CA GLN A 50 -18.44 29.56 -13.61
C GLN A 50 -18.73 28.06 -13.65
N ALA A 51 -19.28 27.48 -12.58
CA ALA A 51 -19.68 26.09 -12.53
C ALA A 51 -20.72 25.77 -13.61
N LYS A 52 -21.77 26.60 -13.76
CA LYS A 52 -22.78 26.48 -14.82
C LYS A 52 -22.16 26.48 -16.21
N MET A 53 -21.33 27.48 -16.52
CA MET A 53 -20.63 27.56 -17.81
C MET A 53 -19.77 26.32 -18.10
N ILE A 54 -19.11 25.76 -17.08
CA ILE A 54 -18.31 24.54 -17.24
C ILE A 54 -19.23 23.34 -17.48
N GLY A 55 -20.31 23.18 -16.71
CA GLY A 55 -21.28 22.11 -16.91
C GLY A 55 -21.86 22.12 -18.33
N GLU A 56 -22.30 23.29 -18.81
CA GLU A 56 -22.85 23.46 -20.16
C GLU A 56 -21.87 23.03 -21.25
N LYS A 57 -20.57 23.29 -21.08
CA LYS A 57 -19.52 22.80 -22.00
C LYS A 57 -19.43 21.27 -22.06
N PHE A 58 -19.77 20.59 -20.97
CA PHE A 58 -19.87 19.13 -20.90
C PHE A 58 -21.29 18.60 -21.19
N GLY A 59 -22.20 19.48 -21.62
CA GLY A 59 -23.54 19.12 -22.07
C GLY A 59 -24.57 18.89 -20.96
N GLY A 60 -24.31 19.32 -19.72
CA GLY A 60 -25.26 19.17 -18.61
C GLY A 60 -25.22 20.31 -17.60
N ASN A 61 -26.33 20.56 -16.92
CA ASN A 61 -26.42 21.59 -15.91
C ASN A 61 -25.88 21.12 -14.56
N VAL A 62 -25.18 22.00 -13.83
CA VAL A 62 -24.67 21.71 -12.48
C VAL A 62 -25.16 22.70 -11.43
N ASN A 63 -25.44 22.18 -10.25
CA ASN A 63 -25.68 22.97 -9.04
C ASN A 63 -24.37 23.46 -8.43
N ARG A 64 -23.32 22.62 -8.45
CA ARG A 64 -22.02 22.88 -7.83
C ARG A 64 -20.91 22.18 -8.59
N LEU A 65 -19.71 22.75 -8.49
CA LEU A 65 -18.46 22.15 -8.93
C LEU A 65 -17.39 22.50 -7.87
N SER A 66 -16.57 21.53 -7.48
CA SER A 66 -15.37 21.80 -6.67
C SER A 66 -14.15 21.09 -7.19
N ASN A 67 -12.99 21.64 -6.84
CA ASN A 67 -11.69 21.03 -7.01
C ASN A 67 -11.14 20.71 -5.62
N THR A 68 -11.18 19.44 -5.25
CA THR A 68 -10.78 18.98 -3.91
C THR A 68 -9.56 18.08 -4.03
N VAL A 69 -8.48 18.39 -3.33
CA VAL A 69 -7.30 17.53 -3.25
C VAL A 69 -7.39 16.70 -2.00
N LEU A 70 -7.32 15.39 -2.19
CA LEU A 70 -7.32 14.38 -1.14
C LEU A 70 -5.92 13.82 -0.95
N ARG A 71 -5.61 13.45 0.29
CA ARG A 71 -4.58 12.47 0.62
C ARG A 71 -5.26 11.14 0.91
N VAL A 72 -5.07 10.16 0.02
CA VAL A 72 -5.65 8.81 0.11
C VAL A 72 -4.52 7.85 0.43
N HIS A 73 -4.47 7.38 1.67
CA HIS A 73 -3.51 6.36 2.13
C HIS A 73 -2.05 6.72 1.79
N GLY A 74 -1.69 8.00 1.95
CA GLY A 74 -0.34 8.51 1.73
C GLY A 74 -0.14 9.24 0.40
N ARG A 75 -0.92 8.92 -0.64
CA ARG A 75 -0.81 9.54 -1.98
C ARG A 75 -1.81 10.67 -2.19
N THR A 76 -1.45 11.62 -3.05
CA THR A 76 -2.24 12.81 -3.33
C THR A 76 -3.00 12.66 -4.64
N ILE A 77 -4.28 13.02 -4.66
CA ILE A 77 -5.13 13.01 -5.86
C ILE A 77 -6.09 14.19 -5.83
N GLN A 78 -6.28 14.86 -6.96
CA GLN A 78 -7.33 15.87 -7.12
C GLN A 78 -8.60 15.20 -7.65
N VAL A 79 -9.72 15.59 -7.05
CA VAL A 79 -11.08 15.18 -7.42
C VAL A 79 -11.82 16.45 -7.85
N ASN A 80 -12.11 16.56 -9.14
CA ASN A 80 -13.03 17.57 -9.66
C ASN A 80 -14.44 16.98 -9.58
N ALA A 81 -15.29 17.52 -8.71
CA ALA A 81 -16.60 16.95 -8.39
C ALA A 81 -17.74 17.83 -8.91
N PHE A 82 -18.49 17.32 -9.89
CA PHE A 82 -19.68 17.95 -10.45
C PHE A 82 -20.92 17.44 -9.72
N THR A 83 -21.70 18.33 -9.10
CA THR A 83 -23.05 18.01 -8.65
C THR A 83 -24.04 18.46 -9.72
N ALA A 84 -24.50 17.55 -10.57
CA ALA A 84 -25.46 17.84 -11.62
C ALA A 84 -26.85 18.19 -11.07
N VAL A 85 -27.65 18.91 -11.87
CA VAL A 85 -29.04 19.25 -11.52
C VAL A 85 -29.92 18.01 -11.57
N THR A 86 -29.79 17.21 -12.64
CA THR A 86 -30.54 15.98 -12.84
C THR A 86 -29.62 14.79 -13.14
N ALA A 87 -30.19 13.57 -13.13
CA ALA A 87 -29.46 12.38 -13.56
C ALA A 87 -29.06 12.45 -15.05
N ALA A 88 -29.91 13.02 -15.90
CA ALA A 88 -29.62 13.19 -17.33
C ALA A 88 -28.47 14.19 -17.57
N ASP A 89 -28.41 15.27 -16.79
CA ASP A 89 -27.27 16.19 -16.82
C ASP A 89 -25.98 15.47 -16.42
N ALA A 90 -26.04 14.63 -15.36
CA ALA A 90 -24.89 13.83 -14.93
C ALA A 90 -24.46 12.81 -16.00
N ASP A 91 -25.40 12.18 -16.71
CA ASP A 91 -25.12 11.27 -17.83
C ASP A 91 -24.42 11.99 -18.98
N ALA A 92 -24.88 13.19 -19.33
CA ALA A 92 -24.27 14.00 -20.38
C ALA A 92 -22.83 14.40 -20.02
N ILE A 93 -22.64 14.94 -18.79
CA ILE A 93 -21.32 15.34 -18.30
C ILE A 93 -20.38 14.14 -18.23
N HIS A 94 -20.82 13.02 -17.67
CA HIS A 94 -20.00 11.81 -17.56
C HIS A 94 -19.62 11.26 -18.93
N SER A 95 -20.56 11.23 -19.88
CA SER A 95 -20.30 10.80 -21.27
C SER A 95 -19.33 11.72 -21.98
N ALA A 96 -19.38 13.02 -21.72
CA ALA A 96 -18.44 13.99 -22.28
C ALA A 96 -17.04 13.82 -21.68
N LEU A 97 -16.93 13.64 -20.36
CA LEU A 97 -15.66 13.41 -19.67
C LEU A 97 -15.00 12.09 -20.07
N LEU A 98 -15.77 11.02 -20.27
CA LEU A 98 -15.24 9.71 -20.70
C LEU A 98 -14.57 9.74 -22.08
N LYS A 99 -14.94 10.69 -22.95
CA LYS A 99 -14.26 10.91 -24.24
C LYS A 99 -12.88 11.53 -24.07
N LEU A 100 -12.62 12.18 -22.93
CA LEU A 100 -11.36 12.84 -22.61
C LEU A 100 -10.46 11.97 -21.74
N LYS A 101 -11.06 11.32 -20.73
CA LYS A 101 -10.38 10.46 -19.77
C LYS A 101 -11.20 9.21 -19.52
N PRO A 102 -10.69 8.02 -19.85
CA PRO A 102 -11.43 6.79 -19.69
C PRO A 102 -11.61 6.43 -18.21
N TYR A 103 -12.46 5.43 -17.96
CA TYR A 103 -12.47 4.73 -16.68
C TYR A 103 -11.05 4.21 -16.34
N PRO A 104 -10.60 4.26 -15.07
CA PRO A 104 -11.32 4.67 -13.86
C PRO A 104 -11.18 6.16 -13.49
N TYR A 105 -10.63 6.99 -14.37
CA TYR A 105 -10.37 8.41 -14.08
C TYR A 105 -11.63 9.27 -14.05
N CYS A 106 -12.75 8.77 -14.58
CA CYS A 106 -14.06 9.45 -14.55
C CYS A 106 -15.14 8.48 -14.10
N VAL A 107 -15.79 8.76 -12.96
CA VAL A 107 -16.87 7.91 -12.41
C VAL A 107 -18.10 8.74 -12.04
N LYS A 108 -19.27 8.10 -12.02
CA LYS A 108 -20.55 8.72 -11.69
C LYS A 108 -21.30 7.91 -10.64
N LYS A 109 -21.92 8.60 -9.68
CA LYS A 109 -22.91 8.03 -8.75
C LYS A 109 -24.09 8.99 -8.58
N GLY A 110 -25.27 8.55 -9.02
CA GLY A 110 -26.47 9.41 -9.03
C GLY A 110 -26.24 10.67 -9.87
N THR A 111 -26.42 11.85 -9.25
CA THR A 111 -26.17 13.16 -9.87
C THR A 111 -24.74 13.66 -9.70
N THR A 112 -23.86 12.90 -9.04
CA THR A 112 -22.46 13.29 -8.85
C THR A 112 -21.58 12.64 -9.92
N VAL A 113 -20.81 13.46 -10.63
CA VAL A 113 -19.76 13.00 -11.57
C VAL A 113 -18.43 13.50 -11.02
N VAL A 114 -17.42 12.64 -11.01
CA VAL A 114 -16.06 13.04 -10.64
C VAL A 114 -15.08 12.76 -11.75
N GLU A 115 -14.08 13.63 -11.85
CA GLU A 115 -12.88 13.45 -12.64
C GLU A 115 -11.68 13.46 -11.68
N TYR A 116 -10.79 12.48 -11.84
CA TYR A 116 -9.53 12.40 -11.14
C TYR A 116 -8.39 13.05 -11.95
N VAL A 117 -7.58 13.85 -11.27
CA VAL A 117 -6.44 14.57 -11.84
C VAL A 117 -5.27 14.56 -10.86
N GLY A 118 -4.05 14.58 -11.37
CA GLY A 118 -2.83 14.69 -10.58
C GLY A 118 -1.65 14.14 -11.36
N GLN A 119 -0.46 14.69 -11.10
CA GLN A 119 0.78 14.19 -11.71
C GLN A 119 1.02 12.72 -11.33
N ASP A 120 0.67 12.35 -10.10
CA ASP A 120 0.83 11.00 -9.58
C ASP A 120 -0.50 10.22 -9.56
N ALA A 121 -1.52 10.65 -10.31
CA ALA A 121 -2.79 9.94 -10.36
C ALA A 121 -2.70 8.79 -11.38
N ASP A 122 -2.64 7.55 -10.88
CA ASP A 122 -2.72 6.33 -11.70
C ASP A 122 -4.09 5.63 -11.54
N GLU A 123 -4.30 4.58 -12.33
CA GLU A 123 -5.56 3.81 -12.32
C GLU A 123 -5.85 3.22 -10.94
N ALA A 124 -4.83 2.75 -10.24
CA ALA A 124 -4.96 2.15 -8.93
C ALA A 124 -5.43 3.15 -7.88
N LEU A 125 -4.85 4.36 -7.88
CA LEU A 125 -5.23 5.44 -6.97
C LEU A 125 -6.63 5.96 -7.30
N ALA A 126 -6.98 6.12 -8.58
CA ALA A 126 -8.33 6.54 -9.00
C ALA A 126 -9.41 5.52 -8.59
N LEU A 127 -9.16 4.23 -8.81
CA LEU A 127 -10.08 3.16 -8.42
C LEU A 127 -10.24 3.07 -6.89
N LYS A 128 -9.12 3.11 -6.17
CA LYS A 128 -9.09 3.12 -4.69
C LYS A 128 -9.84 4.32 -4.12
N THR A 129 -9.62 5.52 -4.65
CA THR A 129 -10.32 6.75 -4.25
C THR A 129 -11.82 6.61 -4.48
N SER A 130 -12.23 6.01 -5.60
CA SER A 130 -13.64 5.77 -5.90
C SER A 130 -14.32 4.84 -4.89
N TYR A 131 -13.63 3.81 -4.40
CA TYR A 131 -14.14 2.95 -3.33
C TYR A 131 -14.26 3.71 -2.00
N GLU A 132 -13.25 4.48 -1.61
CA GLU A 132 -13.24 5.18 -0.32
C GLU A 132 -14.24 6.35 -0.26
N LEU A 133 -14.50 7.01 -1.39
CA LEU A 133 -15.57 8.02 -1.49
C LEU A 133 -16.96 7.40 -1.67
N GLY A 134 -17.05 6.05 -1.71
CA GLY A 134 -18.29 5.32 -1.94
C GLY A 134 -18.92 5.58 -3.30
N LEU A 135 -18.16 6.05 -4.29
CA LEU A 135 -18.61 6.28 -5.66
C LEU A 135 -18.75 4.97 -6.43
N LEU A 136 -17.93 3.98 -6.10
CA LEU A 136 -18.04 2.60 -6.54
C LEU A 136 -18.25 1.68 -5.33
N PRO A 137 -18.97 0.54 -5.49
CA PRO A 137 -19.08 -0.45 -4.44
C PRO A 137 -17.70 -1.03 -4.14
N LYS A 138 -17.30 -1.04 -2.87
CA LYS A 138 -16.03 -1.63 -2.45
C LYS A 138 -16.14 -3.16 -2.51
N PRO A 139 -15.25 -3.86 -3.22
CA PRO A 139 -15.30 -5.31 -3.34
C PRO A 139 -14.99 -5.98 -2.01
N ASN A 140 -15.61 -7.14 -1.77
CA ASN A 140 -15.32 -8.01 -0.64
C ASN A 140 -14.02 -8.80 -0.86
N GLN A 141 -13.68 -9.06 -2.12
CA GLN A 141 -12.49 -9.79 -2.52
C GLN A 141 -11.93 -9.23 -3.83
N VAL A 142 -10.61 -9.17 -3.94
CA VAL A 142 -9.90 -8.77 -5.16
C VAL A 142 -8.82 -9.79 -5.47
N ARG A 143 -8.73 -10.19 -6.74
CA ARG A 143 -7.62 -10.98 -7.28
C ARG A 143 -6.73 -10.07 -8.12
N TYR A 144 -5.48 -9.95 -7.72
CA TYR A 144 -4.46 -9.16 -8.41
C TYR A 144 -3.54 -10.05 -9.23
N ARG A 145 -3.10 -9.56 -10.39
CA ARG A 145 -1.89 -10.05 -11.06
C ARG A 145 -0.75 -9.13 -10.69
N VAL A 146 0.31 -9.70 -10.13
CA VAL A 146 1.53 -8.98 -9.78
C VAL A 146 2.67 -9.49 -10.64
N THR A 147 3.23 -8.63 -11.48
CA THR A 147 4.48 -8.91 -12.19
C THR A 147 5.60 -8.11 -11.56
N ALA A 148 6.65 -8.79 -11.10
CA ALA A 148 7.76 -8.16 -10.39
C ALA A 148 9.09 -8.86 -10.66
N GLN A 149 10.18 -8.10 -10.75
CA GLN A 149 11.55 -8.60 -10.75
C GLN A 149 12.08 -8.59 -9.31
N LEU A 150 12.34 -9.76 -8.73
CA LEU A 150 12.72 -9.92 -7.32
C LEU A 150 14.17 -10.38 -7.20
N ALA A 151 14.97 -9.67 -6.40
CA ALA A 151 16.34 -10.08 -6.10
C ALA A 151 16.39 -11.36 -5.26
N LEU A 152 17.36 -12.23 -5.53
CA LEU A 152 17.56 -13.50 -4.81
C LEU A 152 18.49 -13.29 -3.61
N ILE A 153 17.95 -12.68 -2.55
CA ILE A 153 18.69 -12.27 -1.35
C ILE A 153 18.73 -13.41 -0.31
N GLU A 154 19.92 -13.72 0.20
CA GLU A 154 20.11 -14.59 1.37
C GLU A 154 20.31 -13.79 2.66
N LYS A 155 21.06 -12.68 2.58
CA LYS A 155 21.30 -11.75 3.69
C LYS A 155 21.30 -10.31 3.17
N ALA A 156 20.84 -9.39 4.00
CA ALA A 156 20.79 -7.97 3.66
C ALA A 156 21.13 -7.11 4.88
N ASP A 157 21.82 -5.99 4.63
CA ASP A 157 21.58 -4.79 5.41
C ASP A 157 20.22 -4.20 4.98
N TYR A 158 19.22 -4.29 5.85
CA TYR A 158 17.86 -3.83 5.54
C TYR A 158 17.77 -2.32 5.32
N MET A 159 18.71 -1.53 5.85
CA MET A 159 18.77 -0.09 5.58
C MET A 159 19.13 0.21 4.12
N ALA A 160 19.76 -0.75 3.41
CA ALA A 160 20.16 -0.63 2.01
C ALA A 160 19.08 -1.08 1.02
N CYS A 161 18.02 -1.77 1.46
CA CYS A 161 16.98 -2.30 0.57
C CYS A 161 16.29 -1.19 -0.25
N ASN A 162 15.87 -0.11 0.41
CA ASN A 162 15.20 0.99 -0.28
C ASN A 162 16.14 1.81 -1.17
N PRO A 163 17.35 2.20 -0.73
CA PRO A 163 18.35 2.79 -1.64
C PRO A 163 18.60 1.93 -2.89
N LEU A 164 18.85 0.63 -2.73
CA LEU A 164 19.11 -0.27 -3.86
C LEU A 164 17.92 -0.32 -4.84
N PHE A 165 16.69 -0.42 -4.32
CA PHE A 165 15.48 -0.34 -5.14
C PHE A 165 15.37 1.00 -5.89
N GLN A 166 15.68 2.11 -5.23
CA GLN A 166 15.60 3.45 -5.83
C GLN A 166 16.58 3.60 -6.99
N GLU A 167 17.80 3.07 -6.87
CA GLU A 167 18.75 3.06 -7.98
C GLU A 167 18.26 2.20 -9.15
N PHE A 168 17.71 1.01 -8.88
CA PHE A 168 17.10 0.21 -9.95
C PHE A 168 15.91 0.92 -10.63
N ALA A 169 15.10 1.65 -9.87
CA ALA A 169 13.94 2.36 -10.39
C ALA A 169 14.31 3.65 -11.16
N SER A 170 15.49 4.22 -10.91
CA SER A 170 15.99 5.42 -11.60
C SER A 170 16.62 5.10 -12.97
N VAL A 171 17.04 3.84 -13.19
CA VAL A 171 17.67 3.40 -14.44
C VAL A 171 16.74 3.59 -15.64
N ALA A 172 17.07 4.55 -16.51
CA ALA A 172 16.30 4.83 -17.73
C ALA A 172 16.62 3.85 -18.88
N THR A 173 17.86 3.34 -18.94
CA THR A 173 18.35 2.40 -19.96
C THR A 173 19.27 1.37 -19.34
N GLU A 174 19.23 0.12 -19.80
CA GLU A 174 19.99 -0.99 -19.21
C GLU A 174 21.52 -0.83 -19.29
N ASP A 175 22.04 0.04 -20.17
CA ASP A 175 23.48 0.29 -20.35
C ASP A 175 24.01 1.54 -19.59
N ASP A 176 23.32 2.00 -18.53
CA ASP A 176 23.78 3.14 -17.73
C ASP A 176 24.96 2.78 -16.82
N GLU A 177 26.17 3.21 -17.21
CA GLU A 177 27.42 2.94 -16.47
C GLU A 177 27.44 3.54 -15.06
N ASN A 178 26.78 4.69 -14.84
CA ASN A 178 26.72 5.31 -13.51
C ASN A 178 25.81 4.49 -12.59
N ALA A 179 24.65 4.09 -13.10
CA ALA A 179 23.74 3.22 -12.37
C ALA A 179 24.41 1.89 -12.01
N ALA A 180 25.20 1.32 -12.92
CA ALA A 180 25.96 0.09 -12.65
C ALA A 180 26.95 0.24 -11.48
N ALA A 181 27.63 1.38 -11.36
CA ALA A 181 28.56 1.65 -10.27
C ALA A 181 27.83 1.80 -8.92
N GLU A 182 26.78 2.61 -8.86
CA GLU A 182 26.01 2.88 -7.64
C GLU A 182 25.29 1.61 -7.14
N ILE A 183 24.65 0.86 -8.05
CA ILE A 183 24.04 -0.43 -7.75
C ILE A 183 25.10 -1.42 -7.26
N GLY A 184 26.27 -1.46 -7.92
CA GLY A 184 27.38 -2.33 -7.54
C GLY A 184 27.93 -2.04 -6.14
N GLU A 185 27.96 -0.78 -5.72
CA GLU A 185 28.37 -0.39 -4.36
C GLU A 185 27.32 -0.82 -3.32
N LEU A 186 26.04 -0.49 -3.55
CA LEU A 186 24.95 -0.87 -2.66
C LEU A 186 24.80 -2.39 -2.54
N ALA A 187 24.99 -3.13 -3.63
CA ALA A 187 24.92 -4.58 -3.69
C ALA A 187 25.93 -5.28 -2.75
N GLN A 188 27.02 -4.62 -2.37
CA GLN A 188 28.00 -5.17 -1.40
C GLN A 188 27.42 -5.31 0.01
N GLN A 189 26.30 -4.64 0.31
CA GLN A 189 25.58 -4.75 1.58
C GLN A 189 24.66 -5.98 1.65
N PHE A 190 24.71 -6.83 0.62
CA PHE A 190 23.87 -8.01 0.48
C PHE A 190 24.73 -9.26 0.23
N THR A 191 24.19 -10.40 0.63
CA THR A 191 24.62 -11.70 0.10
C THR A 191 23.49 -12.21 -0.78
N PHE A 192 23.82 -12.42 -2.05
CA PHE A 192 22.89 -13.00 -3.01
C PHE A 192 23.15 -14.48 -3.17
N GLY A 193 22.09 -15.20 -3.50
CA GLY A 193 22.13 -16.62 -3.77
C GLY A 193 21.26 -16.97 -4.95
N ASN A 194 20.65 -18.13 -4.86
CA ASN A 194 19.91 -18.73 -5.95
C ASN A 194 18.49 -19.15 -5.53
N SER A 195 17.98 -18.56 -4.45
CA SER A 195 16.69 -18.92 -3.87
C SER A 195 15.83 -17.71 -3.56
N LEU A 196 14.52 -17.91 -3.62
CA LEU A 196 13.50 -16.93 -3.26
C LEU A 196 12.52 -17.53 -2.27
N LYS A 197 12.23 -16.80 -1.20
CA LYS A 197 11.23 -17.19 -0.21
C LYS A 197 9.98 -16.32 -0.38
N LEU A 198 8.85 -16.93 -0.75
CA LEU A 198 7.56 -16.25 -0.85
C LEU A 198 6.57 -16.75 0.20
N ARG A 199 5.55 -15.93 0.49
CA ARG A 199 4.41 -16.34 1.32
C ARG A 199 3.71 -17.51 0.65
N LYS A 200 3.42 -18.55 1.44
CA LYS A 200 2.61 -19.67 0.99
C LYS A 200 1.20 -19.18 0.65
N PRO A 201 0.68 -19.48 -0.56
CA PRO A 201 -0.71 -19.25 -0.91
C PRO A 201 -1.66 -19.80 0.16
N ALA A 202 -2.69 -19.04 0.53
CA ALA A 202 -3.75 -19.57 1.38
C ALA A 202 -4.42 -20.76 0.65
N SER A 203 -4.83 -21.80 1.38
CA SER A 203 -5.41 -23.04 0.86
C SER A 203 -6.83 -22.90 0.25
N ASN A 204 -7.23 -21.69 -0.17
CA ASN A 204 -8.53 -21.41 -0.78
C ASN A 204 -8.48 -21.73 -2.30
N PRO A 205 -9.51 -22.34 -2.94
CA PRO A 205 -9.42 -22.89 -4.30
C PRO A 205 -9.23 -21.87 -5.44
N VAL A 206 -9.26 -20.56 -5.14
CA VAL A 206 -8.69 -19.54 -6.04
C VAL A 206 -7.22 -19.42 -5.68
N ALA A 207 -6.46 -20.47 -5.98
CA ALA A 207 -5.07 -20.62 -5.56
C ALA A 207 -4.26 -19.44 -6.08
N SER A 208 -3.40 -18.90 -5.21
CA SER A 208 -2.34 -18.03 -5.69
C SER A 208 -1.32 -18.88 -6.42
N ASP A 209 -1.24 -18.67 -7.73
CA ASP A 209 -0.27 -19.32 -8.60
C ASP A 209 0.91 -18.38 -8.77
N TYR A 210 2.12 -18.90 -8.57
CA TYR A 210 3.36 -18.19 -8.80
C TYR A 210 4.05 -18.81 -10.00
N LEU A 211 4.18 -18.02 -11.06
CA LEU A 211 4.98 -18.35 -12.22
C LEU A 211 6.29 -17.58 -12.16
N PHE A 212 7.35 -18.20 -12.64
CA PHE A 212 8.70 -17.67 -12.58
C PHE A 212 9.37 -17.74 -13.95
N GLU A 213 10.14 -16.72 -14.27
CA GLU A 213 11.07 -16.70 -15.38
C GLU A 213 12.47 -16.28 -14.85
N PRO A 214 13.45 -17.20 -14.84
CA PRO A 214 13.37 -18.61 -15.24
C PRO A 214 12.48 -19.45 -14.31
N GLU A 215 12.03 -20.62 -14.78
CA GLU A 215 11.28 -21.56 -13.93
C GLU A 215 12.13 -22.04 -12.73
N SER A 216 11.49 -22.26 -11.59
CA SER A 216 12.16 -22.81 -10.42
C SER A 216 12.49 -24.30 -10.62
N SER A 217 13.69 -24.74 -10.25
CA SER A 217 14.08 -26.16 -10.27
C SER A 217 13.50 -26.98 -9.11
N GLY A 218 12.95 -26.30 -8.10
CA GLY A 218 12.31 -26.95 -6.96
C GLY A 218 11.62 -25.95 -6.05
N ALA A 219 10.65 -26.47 -5.29
CA ALA A 219 9.92 -25.72 -4.28
C ALA A 219 9.80 -26.55 -2.99
N THR A 220 10.21 -25.98 -1.86
CA THR A 220 10.07 -26.60 -0.54
C THR A 220 9.18 -25.73 0.34
N ALA A 221 8.04 -26.27 0.77
CA ALA A 221 7.16 -25.58 1.71
C ALA A 221 7.71 -25.68 3.14
N GLY A 222 7.75 -24.57 3.85
CA GLY A 222 8.15 -24.49 5.25
C GLY A 222 7.33 -23.45 5.99
N GLY A 223 6.59 -23.87 7.02
CA GLY A 223 5.70 -22.98 7.78
C GLY A 223 4.72 -22.23 6.88
N SER A 224 4.74 -20.90 6.94
CA SER A 224 3.93 -19.99 6.11
C SER A 224 4.60 -19.52 4.82
N SER A 225 5.68 -20.19 4.41
CA SER A 225 6.46 -19.80 3.23
C SER A 225 6.76 -20.97 2.32
N VAL A 226 7.09 -20.65 1.07
CA VAL A 226 7.62 -21.60 0.09
C VAL A 226 8.97 -21.07 -0.38
N HIS A 227 9.97 -21.93 -0.36
CA HIS A 227 11.32 -21.65 -0.81
C HIS A 227 11.49 -22.22 -2.22
N TYR A 228 11.81 -21.36 -3.18
CA TYR A 228 12.06 -21.72 -4.57
C TYR A 228 13.55 -21.63 -4.86
N THR A 229 14.06 -22.51 -5.72
CA THR A 229 15.47 -22.53 -6.14
C THR A 229 15.59 -22.34 -7.64
N PHE A 230 16.60 -21.57 -8.07
CA PHE A 230 16.87 -21.19 -9.45
C PHE A 230 18.35 -21.44 -9.73
N PRO A 231 18.75 -22.52 -10.42
CA PRO A 231 20.16 -22.87 -10.56
C PRO A 231 21.01 -21.80 -11.25
N GLU A 232 20.45 -21.16 -12.28
CA GLU A 232 21.12 -20.17 -13.12
C GLU A 232 20.21 -18.95 -13.30
N PRO A 233 20.04 -18.12 -12.25
CA PRO A 233 19.21 -16.94 -12.36
C PRO A 233 19.89 -15.88 -13.23
N PRO A 234 19.13 -15.12 -14.05
CA PRO A 234 19.68 -13.96 -14.73
C PRO A 234 20.17 -12.94 -13.71
N GLN A 235 21.09 -12.09 -14.15
CA GLN A 235 21.65 -11.02 -13.33
C GLN A 235 21.43 -9.68 -14.00
N ARG A 236 21.21 -8.64 -13.20
CA ARG A 236 21.20 -7.25 -13.64
C ARG A 236 22.15 -6.47 -12.74
N TYR A 237 23.20 -5.88 -13.32
CA TYR A 237 24.29 -5.24 -12.59
C TYR A 237 24.88 -6.12 -11.47
N GLY A 238 25.04 -7.43 -11.73
CA GLY A 238 25.56 -8.40 -10.76
C GLY A 238 24.57 -8.85 -9.68
N VAL A 239 23.34 -8.33 -9.66
CA VAL A 239 22.28 -8.76 -8.75
C VAL A 239 21.45 -9.87 -9.42
N PRO A 240 21.46 -11.11 -8.89
CA PRO A 240 20.64 -12.18 -9.42
C PRO A 240 19.17 -11.95 -9.07
N TYR A 241 18.29 -12.22 -10.04
CA TYR A 241 16.87 -11.98 -9.88
C TYR A 241 16.02 -13.04 -10.60
N VAL A 242 14.72 -13.00 -10.33
CA VAL A 242 13.70 -13.74 -11.07
C VAL A 242 12.54 -12.81 -11.41
N THR A 243 11.96 -12.97 -12.59
CA THR A 243 10.69 -12.32 -12.94
C THR A 243 9.55 -13.21 -12.46
N THR A 244 8.70 -12.69 -11.62
CA THR A 244 7.54 -13.40 -11.08
C THR A 244 6.25 -12.89 -11.72
N ALA A 245 5.30 -13.78 -11.99
CA ALA A 245 3.91 -13.44 -12.19
C ALA A 245 3.08 -14.16 -11.11
N MET A 246 2.59 -13.41 -10.13
CA MET A 246 1.87 -13.90 -8.96
C MET A 246 0.41 -13.47 -9.03
N ASP A 247 -0.50 -14.44 -9.01
CA ASP A 247 -1.92 -14.13 -8.85
C ASP A 247 -2.28 -14.13 -7.35
N VAL A 248 -2.52 -12.96 -6.76
CA VAL A 248 -2.74 -12.83 -5.30
C VAL A 248 -4.18 -12.45 -5.01
N THR A 249 -4.90 -13.32 -4.28
CA THR A 249 -6.29 -13.06 -3.87
C THR A 249 -6.36 -12.57 -2.43
N VAL A 250 -7.00 -11.42 -2.22
CA VAL A 250 -7.14 -10.78 -0.91
C VAL A 250 -8.59 -10.46 -0.60
N GLY A 251 -9.01 -10.76 0.64
CA GLY A 251 -10.35 -10.44 1.15
C GLY A 251 -10.37 -9.14 1.94
N MET A 252 -11.55 -8.62 2.24
CA MET A 252 -11.77 -7.36 2.96
C MET A 252 -11.24 -7.33 4.41
N THR A 253 -11.02 -8.50 5.03
CA THR A 253 -10.71 -8.59 6.46
C THR A 253 -9.25 -8.88 6.78
N GLY A 254 -8.45 -9.32 5.81
CA GLY A 254 -7.08 -9.81 6.07
C GLY A 254 -7.02 -11.03 6.99
N LEU A 255 -8.12 -11.77 7.17
CA LEU A 255 -8.18 -12.98 8.00
C LEU A 255 -7.81 -14.22 7.17
N THR A 256 -6.85 -15.00 7.66
CA THR A 256 -6.57 -16.36 7.18
C THR A 256 -7.04 -17.35 8.24
N GLN A 257 -8.02 -18.18 7.89
CA GLN A 257 -8.56 -19.17 8.83
C GLN A 257 -7.53 -20.25 9.15
N GLN A 258 -7.25 -20.43 10.44
CA GLN A 258 -6.38 -21.48 10.94
C GLN A 258 -6.73 -21.76 12.40
N ARG A 259 -7.37 -22.92 12.66
CA ARG A 259 -7.83 -23.26 14.01
C ARG A 259 -6.74 -23.77 14.93
N GLU A 260 -5.71 -24.40 14.38
CA GLU A 260 -4.61 -24.91 15.18
C GLU A 260 -3.71 -23.75 15.63
N PRO A 261 -3.46 -23.62 16.94
CA PRO A 261 -2.55 -22.60 17.44
C PRO A 261 -1.14 -22.87 16.92
N PRO A 262 -0.38 -21.82 16.57
CA PRO A 262 1.00 -21.98 16.19
C PRO A 262 1.85 -22.44 17.38
N GLY A 263 3.04 -22.95 17.08
CA GLY A 263 3.98 -23.35 18.12
C GLY A 263 4.58 -22.16 18.88
N ARG A 264 5.31 -22.46 19.96
CA ARG A 264 5.88 -21.47 20.89
C ARG A 264 6.92 -20.56 20.22
N GLU A 265 7.52 -21.02 19.13
CA GLU A 265 8.46 -20.26 18.31
C GLU A 265 7.84 -18.95 17.77
N MET A 266 6.51 -18.89 17.58
CA MET A 266 5.83 -17.67 17.14
C MET A 266 5.68 -16.61 18.23
N THR A 267 6.07 -16.92 19.47
CA THR A 267 6.16 -15.99 20.61
C THR A 267 7.61 -15.78 21.08
N ALA A 268 8.57 -16.52 20.51
CA ALA A 268 9.96 -16.45 20.92
C ALA A 268 10.67 -15.21 20.35
N ALA A 269 11.68 -14.75 21.07
CA ALA A 269 12.56 -13.70 20.61
C ALA A 269 13.40 -14.16 19.41
N THR A 270 13.76 -13.21 18.56
CA THR A 270 14.68 -13.38 17.44
C THR A 270 15.67 -12.22 17.41
N THR A 271 16.69 -12.29 16.55
CA THR A 271 17.63 -11.17 16.36
C THR A 271 16.93 -9.85 16.00
N PHE A 272 15.83 -9.91 15.23
CA PHE A 272 15.09 -8.72 14.82
C PHE A 272 13.98 -8.33 15.80
N TRP A 273 13.47 -9.29 16.57
CA TRP A 273 12.39 -9.09 17.54
C TRP A 273 12.82 -9.57 18.91
N PRO A 274 13.54 -8.74 19.67
CA PRO A 274 14.09 -9.10 20.97
C PRO A 274 12.98 -9.06 22.04
N ALA A 275 12.03 -10.01 21.96
CA ALA A 275 10.80 -10.06 22.74
C ALA A 275 11.00 -10.42 24.22
N ASP A 276 12.20 -10.89 24.59
CA ASP A 276 12.64 -11.24 25.93
C ASP A 276 13.44 -10.14 26.63
N GLU A 277 13.76 -9.04 25.94
CA GLU A 277 14.43 -7.88 26.52
C GLU A 277 13.61 -7.30 27.68
N PRO A 278 14.20 -7.08 28.88
CA PRO A 278 13.44 -6.67 30.06
C PRO A 278 12.57 -5.42 29.86
N GLN A 279 13.07 -4.42 29.13
CA GLN A 279 12.33 -3.19 28.83
C GLN A 279 11.14 -3.43 27.87
N ILE A 280 11.28 -4.37 26.94
CA ILE A 280 10.19 -4.77 26.02
C ILE A 280 9.13 -5.53 26.79
N VAL A 281 9.54 -6.50 27.60
CA VAL A 281 8.62 -7.31 28.43
C VAL A 281 7.82 -6.43 29.37
N GLU A 282 8.48 -5.48 30.04
CA GLU A 282 7.82 -4.56 30.96
C GLU A 282 6.82 -3.64 30.21
N LEU A 283 7.24 -3.05 29.08
CA LEU A 283 6.36 -2.22 28.28
C LEU A 283 5.15 -3.01 27.74
N ALA A 284 5.36 -4.23 27.26
CA ALA A 284 4.29 -5.09 26.76
C ALA A 284 3.29 -5.43 27.88
N LYS A 285 3.76 -5.76 29.09
CA LYS A 285 2.90 -5.98 30.26
C LYS A 285 2.07 -4.74 30.61
N GLN A 286 2.68 -3.55 30.58
CA GLN A 286 1.98 -2.29 30.86
C GLN A 286 0.89 -2.01 29.81
N ILE A 287 1.22 -2.13 28.52
CA ILE A 287 0.27 -1.88 27.42
C ILE A 287 -0.91 -2.86 27.47
N THR A 288 -0.65 -4.11 27.83
CA THR A 288 -1.63 -5.20 27.77
C THR A 288 -2.29 -5.54 29.10
N ALA A 289 -2.08 -4.72 30.14
CA ALA A 289 -2.66 -4.93 31.46
C ALA A 289 -4.19 -5.09 31.39
N GLY A 290 -4.69 -6.16 32.02
CA GLY A 290 -6.13 -6.49 32.04
C GLY A 290 -6.71 -6.97 30.71
N ARG A 291 -5.87 -7.43 29.76
CA ARG A 291 -6.31 -8.01 28.48
C ARG A 291 -6.03 -9.51 28.44
N ASP A 292 -7.08 -10.30 28.27
CA ASP A 292 -6.99 -11.76 28.35
C ASP A 292 -6.80 -12.45 26.99
N SER A 293 -7.30 -11.86 25.90
CA SER A 293 -7.19 -12.44 24.54
C SER A 293 -6.11 -11.78 23.70
N ASN A 294 -5.55 -12.54 22.75
CA ASN A 294 -4.60 -12.07 21.75
C ASN A 294 -5.17 -10.89 20.96
N GLY A 295 -6.45 -10.93 20.61
CA GLY A 295 -7.14 -9.83 19.95
C GLY A 295 -7.11 -8.54 20.78
N ALA A 296 -7.44 -8.62 22.06
CA ALA A 296 -7.46 -7.46 22.94
C ALA A 296 -6.06 -6.88 23.19
N LYS A 297 -5.06 -7.76 23.34
CA LYS A 297 -3.64 -7.39 23.47
C LYS A 297 -3.10 -6.70 22.22
N ALA A 298 -3.32 -7.31 21.04
CA ALA A 298 -2.89 -6.76 19.76
C ALA A 298 -3.49 -5.37 19.50
N MET A 299 -4.79 -5.19 19.77
CA MET A 299 -5.43 -3.88 19.62
C MET A 299 -4.88 -2.82 20.58
N ALA A 300 -4.56 -3.18 21.83
CA ALA A 300 -3.92 -2.26 22.78
C ALA A 300 -2.53 -1.83 22.29
N ILE A 301 -1.74 -2.76 21.73
CA ILE A 301 -0.43 -2.48 21.15
C ILE A 301 -0.55 -1.58 19.91
N LEU A 302 -1.47 -1.87 18.99
CA LEU A 302 -1.73 -1.02 17.81
C LEU A 302 -2.11 0.41 18.22
N GLN A 303 -3.00 0.54 19.20
CA GLN A 303 -3.42 1.84 19.71
C GLN A 303 -2.26 2.58 20.40
N TRP A 304 -1.34 1.87 21.05
CA TRP A 304 -0.15 2.46 21.64
C TRP A 304 0.82 2.95 20.56
N LEU A 305 1.05 2.16 19.52
CA LEU A 305 1.94 2.49 18.40
C LEU A 305 1.39 3.58 17.47
N ALA A 306 0.08 3.89 17.53
CA ALA A 306 -0.59 4.82 16.64
C ALA A 306 0.22 6.11 16.40
N PRO A 307 0.44 6.52 15.13
CA PRO A 307 1.14 7.75 14.81
C PRO A 307 0.54 8.97 15.51
N GLY A 308 1.39 9.78 16.13
CA GLY A 308 0.98 10.95 16.91
C GLY A 308 0.62 10.65 18.36
N ARG A 309 0.59 9.37 18.78
CA ARG A 309 0.43 8.98 20.19
C ARG A 309 1.77 8.71 20.87
N ASN A 310 2.45 7.62 20.49
CA ASN A 310 3.76 7.28 21.04
C ASN A 310 4.86 7.14 19.97
N LEU A 311 4.50 7.01 18.70
CA LEU A 311 5.45 7.02 17.58
C LEU A 311 5.03 8.06 16.54
N LYS A 312 5.98 8.51 15.73
CA LYS A 312 5.75 9.34 14.54
C LYS A 312 6.13 8.55 13.28
N TYR A 313 5.30 8.64 12.25
CA TYR A 313 5.65 8.14 10.92
C TYR A 313 6.57 9.17 10.24
N SER A 314 7.87 8.98 10.35
CA SER A 314 8.89 9.91 9.87
C SER A 314 10.28 9.27 9.94
N GLY A 315 11.27 9.92 9.34
CA GLY A 315 12.65 9.46 9.29
C GLY A 315 13.05 9.11 7.87
N GLN A 316 14.01 8.21 7.74
CA GLN A 316 14.46 7.69 6.45
C GLN A 316 13.42 6.71 5.90
N THR A 317 12.92 6.94 4.68
CA THR A 317 12.07 5.97 3.98
C THR A 317 12.81 4.64 3.81
N GLY A 318 12.12 3.53 4.10
CA GLY A 318 12.70 2.20 4.04
C GLY A 318 13.58 1.84 5.24
N SER A 319 13.52 2.62 6.33
CA SER A 319 14.28 2.31 7.53
C SER A 319 13.83 1.04 8.25
N ARG A 320 14.80 0.41 8.92
CA ARG A 320 14.63 -0.67 9.89
C ARG A 320 15.68 -0.53 11.01
N TRP A 321 15.49 0.45 11.88
CA TRP A 321 16.45 0.84 12.93
C TRP A 321 16.57 -0.19 14.08
N GLY A 322 15.66 -1.15 14.14
CA GLY A 322 15.54 -2.10 15.23
C GLY A 322 14.63 -1.60 16.36
N THR A 323 13.88 -2.53 16.97
CA THR A 323 12.77 -2.20 17.87
C THR A 323 13.16 -1.28 19.03
N LEU A 324 14.26 -1.58 19.73
CA LEU A 324 14.69 -0.77 20.88
C LEU A 324 15.02 0.67 20.50
N GLN A 325 15.71 0.86 19.37
CA GLN A 325 16.04 2.19 18.87
C GLN A 325 14.77 2.95 18.50
N VAL A 326 13.83 2.33 17.78
CA VAL A 326 12.55 2.95 17.38
C VAL A 326 11.73 3.37 18.60
N LEU A 327 11.62 2.51 19.61
CA LEU A 327 10.90 2.82 20.84
C LEU A 327 11.57 3.95 21.64
N ASN A 328 12.89 4.09 21.58
CA ASN A 328 13.61 5.20 22.22
C ASN A 328 13.47 6.52 21.44
N GLN A 329 13.72 6.49 20.13
CA GLN A 329 13.70 7.68 19.27
C GLN A 329 12.29 8.18 18.93
N ARG A 330 11.27 7.32 19.11
CA ARG A 330 9.84 7.61 18.90
C ARG A 330 9.44 7.92 17.46
N PHE A 331 10.20 7.45 16.48
CA PHE A 331 9.84 7.56 15.07
C PHE A 331 10.39 6.41 14.22
N GLY A 332 9.76 6.16 13.08
CA GLY A 332 10.18 5.19 12.07
C GLY A 332 9.19 5.11 10.91
N HIS A 333 9.37 4.12 10.04
CA HIS A 333 8.48 3.82 8.91
C HIS A 333 7.79 2.46 9.04
N CYS A 334 7.09 1.99 8.00
CA CYS A 334 6.25 0.79 8.05
C CYS A 334 6.97 -0.46 8.61
N TRP A 335 8.25 -0.66 8.24
CA TRP A 335 9.05 -1.76 8.76
C TRP A 335 9.31 -1.63 10.27
N ASP A 336 9.76 -0.45 10.72
CA ASP A 336 9.97 -0.15 12.14
C ASP A 336 8.71 -0.34 12.99
N PHE A 337 7.56 0.13 12.49
CA PHE A 337 6.26 -0.02 13.14
C PHE A 337 5.84 -1.49 13.21
N SER A 338 6.08 -2.26 12.15
CA SER A 338 5.82 -3.70 12.12
C SER A 338 6.73 -4.46 13.08
N ASP A 339 8.03 -4.15 13.13
CA ASP A 339 8.97 -4.76 14.06
C ASP A 339 8.59 -4.46 15.52
N CYS A 340 8.23 -3.21 15.83
CA CYS A 340 7.74 -2.86 17.16
C CYS A 340 6.48 -3.62 17.55
N PHE A 341 5.51 -3.74 16.62
CA PHE A 341 4.28 -4.50 16.87
C PHE A 341 4.57 -5.98 17.14
N VAL A 342 5.33 -6.65 16.26
CA VAL A 342 5.65 -8.07 16.41
C VAL A 342 6.43 -8.31 17.70
N THR A 343 7.42 -7.46 18.01
CA THR A 343 8.22 -7.59 19.23
C THR A 343 7.36 -7.47 20.49
N LEU A 344 6.52 -6.43 20.58
CA LEU A 344 5.63 -6.21 21.74
C LEU A 344 4.54 -7.28 21.85
N ALA A 345 3.99 -7.74 20.72
CA ALA A 345 2.99 -8.80 20.68
C ALA A 345 3.57 -10.12 21.20
N ARG A 346 4.74 -10.52 20.70
CA ARG A 346 5.46 -11.72 21.18
C ARG A 346 5.79 -11.64 22.66
N ALA A 347 6.27 -10.49 23.13
CA ALA A 347 6.54 -10.25 24.55
C ALA A 347 5.29 -10.33 25.44
N ALA A 348 4.11 -10.04 24.89
CA ALA A 348 2.81 -10.21 25.56
C ALA A 348 2.23 -11.64 25.44
N GLY A 349 2.98 -12.58 24.86
CA GLY A 349 2.58 -13.96 24.61
C GLY A 349 1.63 -14.13 23.42
N VAL A 350 1.53 -13.13 22.54
CA VAL A 350 0.68 -13.18 21.34
C VAL A 350 1.51 -13.70 20.17
N PRO A 351 1.16 -14.83 19.53
CA PRO A 351 1.87 -15.30 18.36
C PRO A 351 1.73 -14.30 17.22
N SER A 352 2.85 -13.86 16.66
CA SER A 352 2.87 -12.84 15.60
C SER A 352 4.03 -13.00 14.64
N ARG A 353 3.85 -12.52 13.41
CA ARG A 353 4.87 -12.54 12.35
C ARG A 353 4.70 -11.35 11.41
N GLN A 354 5.69 -11.11 10.58
CA GLN A 354 5.72 -9.97 9.67
C GLN A 354 5.37 -10.39 8.24
N ILE A 355 4.73 -9.48 7.52
CA ILE A 355 4.35 -9.63 6.12
C ILE A 355 4.97 -8.47 5.33
N GLY A 356 5.50 -8.78 4.16
CA GLY A 356 5.95 -7.80 3.18
C GLY A 356 5.22 -7.96 1.86
N GLY A 357 5.07 -6.88 1.12
CA GLY A 357 4.43 -6.90 -0.19
C GLY A 357 4.10 -5.49 -0.65
N TRP A 358 2.90 -5.32 -1.19
CA TRP A 358 2.48 -4.05 -1.77
C TRP A 358 1.18 -3.53 -1.17
N PHE A 359 1.13 -2.22 -0.96
CA PHE A 359 -0.10 -1.54 -0.60
C PHE A 359 -0.70 -0.89 -1.86
N TYR A 360 -1.78 -1.48 -2.38
CA TYR A 360 -2.38 -1.12 -3.67
C TYR A 360 -2.69 0.38 -3.78
N GLY A 361 -2.33 0.99 -4.91
CA GLY A 361 -2.43 2.44 -5.11
C GLY A 361 -1.59 3.22 -4.09
N SER A 362 -0.45 2.68 -3.65
CA SER A 362 0.54 3.31 -2.78
C SER A 362 1.95 2.89 -3.18
N ALA A 363 2.61 2.02 -2.39
CA ALA A 363 4.01 1.62 -2.55
C ALA A 363 4.26 0.25 -1.89
N GLY A 364 5.51 -0.22 -1.94
CA GLY A 364 5.99 -1.33 -1.12
C GLY A 364 5.70 -1.09 0.36
N HIS A 365 5.26 -2.13 1.06
CA HIS A 365 4.79 -1.99 2.45
C HIS A 365 5.11 -3.22 3.29
N ILE A 366 5.39 -2.96 4.56
CA ILE A 366 5.65 -3.99 5.58
C ILE A 366 4.63 -3.80 6.71
N TRP A 367 3.94 -4.88 7.07
CA TRP A 367 2.94 -4.90 8.13
C TRP A 367 3.05 -6.21 8.91
N ALA A 368 2.03 -6.58 9.69
CA ALA A 368 2.10 -7.77 10.54
C ALA A 368 0.82 -8.59 10.51
N GLU A 369 0.90 -9.81 11.02
CA GLU A 369 -0.27 -10.56 11.45
C GLU A 369 -0.04 -11.21 12.80
N PHE A 370 -1.13 -11.42 13.52
CA PHE A 370 -1.13 -12.08 14.81
C PHE A 370 -2.18 -13.19 14.83
N TYR A 371 -1.95 -14.19 15.66
CA TYR A 371 -2.88 -15.30 15.81
C TYR A 371 -3.99 -14.92 16.79
N ARG A 372 -5.24 -14.94 16.30
CA ARG A 372 -6.44 -14.82 17.11
C ARG A 372 -6.94 -16.19 17.49
N GLU A 373 -7.26 -16.37 18.75
CA GLU A 373 -7.88 -17.59 19.26
C GLU A 373 -9.10 -17.96 18.41
N GLU A 374 -9.26 -19.26 18.16
CA GLU A 374 -10.42 -19.89 17.49
C GLU A 374 -10.68 -19.49 16.02
N THR A 375 -9.96 -18.49 15.48
CA THR A 375 -10.20 -17.94 14.14
C THR A 375 -9.00 -18.08 13.21
N GLY A 376 -7.80 -17.71 13.68
CA GLY A 376 -6.56 -17.83 12.89
C GLY A 376 -5.77 -16.53 12.77
N TRP A 377 -5.02 -16.40 11.68
CA TRP A 377 -4.11 -15.28 11.47
C TRP A 377 -4.86 -14.04 10.99
N GLN A 378 -4.80 -12.98 11.78
CA GLN A 378 -5.38 -11.68 11.46
C GLN A 378 -4.27 -10.70 11.09
N GLN A 379 -4.30 -10.22 9.84
CA GLN A 379 -3.43 -9.13 9.41
C GLN A 379 -3.82 -7.82 10.07
N VAL A 380 -2.82 -7.02 10.42
CA VAL A 380 -2.94 -5.68 10.99
C VAL A 380 -1.84 -4.78 10.44
N ASP A 381 -2.13 -3.49 10.32
CA ASP A 381 -1.15 -2.49 9.91
C ASP A 381 -0.83 -1.56 11.11
N PRO A 382 0.32 -1.76 11.77
CA PRO A 382 0.75 -0.92 12.88
C PRO A 382 1.01 0.53 12.47
N THR A 383 1.34 0.77 11.20
CA THR A 383 1.53 2.11 10.63
C THR A 383 0.24 2.93 10.73
N GLY A 384 -0.92 2.27 10.57
CA GLY A 384 -2.24 2.88 10.71
C GLY A 384 -2.79 2.88 12.14
N GLY A 385 -2.03 2.44 13.14
CA GLY A 385 -2.47 2.36 14.54
C GLY A 385 -3.71 1.49 14.77
N GLY A 386 -3.98 0.54 13.86
CA GLY A 386 -5.19 -0.30 13.88
C GLY A 386 -6.47 0.39 13.41
N GLN A 387 -6.43 1.66 12.98
CA GLN A 387 -7.59 2.35 12.40
C GLN A 387 -7.84 1.93 10.96
N LEU A 388 -6.75 1.81 10.18
CA LEU A 388 -6.80 1.22 8.85
C LEU A 388 -6.79 -0.30 8.99
N ARG A 389 -7.88 -0.95 8.58
CA ARG A 389 -7.96 -2.41 8.55
C ARG A 389 -7.17 -2.96 7.36
N CYS A 390 -6.40 -4.02 7.59
CA CYS A 390 -5.87 -4.82 6.48
C CYS A 390 -7.02 -5.47 5.72
N GLY A 391 -6.85 -5.62 4.41
CA GLY A 391 -7.90 -6.10 3.53
C GLY A 391 -7.50 -5.98 2.06
N ILE A 392 -8.45 -5.65 1.19
CA ILE A 392 -8.29 -5.68 -0.26
C ILE A 392 -7.12 -4.85 -0.83
N TYR A 393 -6.53 -3.93 -0.07
CA TYR A 393 -5.38 -3.15 -0.53
C TYR A 393 -4.02 -3.70 -0.09
N HIS A 394 -3.98 -4.66 0.83
CA HIS A 394 -2.72 -5.24 1.33
C HIS A 394 -2.46 -6.51 0.55
N ILE A 395 -1.51 -6.48 -0.38
CA ILE A 395 -1.20 -7.60 -1.28
C ILE A 395 0.06 -8.31 -0.76
N PRO A 396 -0.06 -9.43 -0.04
CA PRO A 396 1.06 -10.08 0.63
C PRO A 396 1.91 -10.91 -0.34
N TYR A 397 3.21 -10.61 -0.42
CA TYR A 397 4.16 -11.38 -1.25
C TYR A 397 5.04 -12.27 -0.38
N PHE A 398 5.48 -11.73 0.75
CA PHE A 398 6.47 -12.32 1.63
C PHE A 398 5.89 -12.55 3.03
N THR A 399 6.43 -13.52 3.76
CA THR A 399 6.12 -13.71 5.17
C THR A 399 7.35 -14.24 5.88
N THR A 400 7.61 -13.68 7.06
CA THR A 400 8.76 -14.06 7.86
C THR A 400 8.40 -14.23 9.32
N ASP A 401 8.87 -15.34 9.87
CA ASP A 401 8.69 -15.73 11.28
C ASP A 401 9.91 -15.39 12.13
N THR A 402 11.04 -15.04 11.49
CA THR A 402 12.32 -14.70 12.13
C THR A 402 12.65 -13.22 12.03
N GLY A 403 12.11 -12.54 11.01
CA GLY A 403 12.43 -11.16 10.67
C GLY A 403 13.25 -11.04 9.38
N ASP A 404 13.73 -12.15 8.81
CA ASP A 404 14.45 -12.15 7.54
C ASP A 404 13.50 -12.03 6.34
N MET A 405 13.75 -11.09 5.43
CA MET A 405 12.86 -10.86 4.29
C MET A 405 13.63 -10.51 3.00
N PRO A 406 13.53 -11.32 1.93
CA PRO A 406 14.24 -11.06 0.68
C PRO A 406 13.50 -10.03 -0.18
N ILE A 407 13.43 -8.78 0.27
CA ILE A 407 12.61 -7.73 -0.34
C ILE A 407 13.44 -6.63 -0.99
N VAL A 408 13.86 -6.88 -2.23
CA VAL A 408 14.33 -5.84 -3.17
C VAL A 408 13.72 -6.12 -4.53
N TYR A 409 13.14 -5.08 -5.12
CA TYR A 409 12.62 -5.10 -6.48
C TYR A 409 13.66 -4.49 -7.42
N LEU A 410 13.77 -5.01 -8.64
CA LEU A 410 14.65 -4.42 -9.66
C LEU A 410 13.90 -3.46 -10.60
N ALA A 411 12.59 -3.34 -10.41
CA ALA A 411 11.71 -2.40 -11.08
C ALA A 411 10.41 -2.24 -10.28
N GLU A 412 9.68 -1.16 -10.52
CA GLU A 412 8.33 -0.99 -9.98
C GLU A 412 7.42 -2.16 -10.39
N PRO A 413 6.82 -2.90 -9.44
CA PRO A 413 5.92 -3.99 -9.75
C PRO A 413 4.68 -3.53 -10.54
N ARG A 414 4.32 -4.27 -11.58
CA ARG A 414 3.07 -4.06 -12.32
C ARG A 414 1.95 -4.82 -11.61
N ILE A 415 0.91 -4.11 -11.19
CA ILE A 415 -0.19 -4.69 -10.40
C ILE A 415 -1.53 -4.40 -11.08
N GLU A 416 -2.17 -5.46 -11.56
CA GLU A 416 -3.44 -5.40 -12.27
C GLU A 416 -4.55 -6.04 -11.46
N VAL A 417 -5.75 -5.46 -11.49
CA VAL A 417 -6.95 -6.11 -10.96
C VAL A 417 -7.47 -7.08 -12.03
N ILE A 418 -7.39 -8.39 -11.76
CA ILE A 418 -7.94 -9.42 -12.65
C ILE A 418 -9.44 -9.55 -12.42
N ASP A 419 -9.85 -9.50 -11.16
CA ASP A 419 -11.22 -9.75 -10.73
C ASP A 419 -11.48 -9.05 -9.38
N ALA A 420 -12.68 -8.48 -9.22
CA ALA A 420 -13.12 -7.78 -8.02
C ALA A 420 -14.60 -8.09 -7.79
N ARG A 421 -14.91 -8.76 -6.66
CA ARG A 421 -16.25 -9.27 -6.32
C ARG A 421 -16.77 -8.72 -5.01
#